data_AF-A0A0T9PYB4-F1
#
_entry.id   AF-A0A0T9PYB4-F1
#
_cell.length_a   1.000
_cell.length_b   1.000
_cell.length_c   1.000
_cell.angle_alpha   90.00
_cell.angle_beta   90.00
_cell.angle_gamma   90.00
#
_symmetry.space_group_name_H-M   'P 1'
#
loop_
_entity.id
_entity.type
_entity.pdbx_description
1 polymer ?
#
loop_
_entity_poly.entity_id
_entity_poly.type
_entity_poly.pdbx_seq_one_letter_code
_entity_poly.pdbx_strand_id
1 'polypeptide(L)'
;MQKIGDIPNTRADSNGEFTDGNVAGGVPPTLLPAEWFNTIQRELVTVVQDGGLTLDPNDDTQVLAALKKLFLQSGNNLSEIKDAGPTAITQTLANLGLGEGSAIPVGVPLPWPTATPPEGWLKCNGAIFDKVKYPKLALAYPSGILPDLRGEFIRGWDDGLGVDTGRVLLSSQQSTSIHEYLGDGGNNALGQMYVSEADSWSPIHEGFLRLGMGASGYGSRAFTIRPLNIAFNYIVRAA
;
A
#
# COMPACT_ATOMS: atom_id res chain seq x y z
N MET A 1 -1.65 30.78 32.30
CA MET A 1 -2.28 31.06 33.61
C MET A 1 -1.35 31.85 34.54
N GLN A 2 -1.86 32.94 35.10
CA GLN A 2 -1.19 33.78 36.12
C GLN A 2 -1.13 33.04 37.46
N LYS A 3 0.00 33.10 38.19
CA LYS A 3 0.05 32.53 39.55
C LYS A 3 -0.69 33.45 40.52
N ILE A 4 -1.23 32.89 41.60
CA ILE A 4 -1.91 33.68 42.62
C ILE A 4 -0.95 34.71 43.25
N GLY A 5 0.32 34.33 43.49
CA GLY A 5 1.35 35.23 44.02
C GLY A 5 1.77 36.38 43.09
N ASP A 6 1.42 36.34 41.80
CA ASP A 6 1.68 37.43 40.85
C ASP A 6 0.61 38.53 40.94
N ILE A 7 -0.53 38.27 41.60
CA ILE A 7 -1.59 39.25 41.76
C ILE A 7 -1.27 40.11 43.00
N PRO A 8 -1.25 41.45 42.87
CA PRO A 8 -0.94 42.34 43.98
C PRO A 8 -1.85 42.10 45.20
N ASN A 9 -1.28 42.19 46.40
CA ASN A 9 -1.98 42.04 47.68
C ASN A 9 -2.59 40.64 47.92
N THR A 10 -2.18 39.63 47.16
CA THR A 10 -2.44 38.24 47.50
C THR A 10 -1.48 37.75 48.58
N ARG A 11 -1.94 36.79 49.38
CA ARG A 11 -1.18 36.20 50.49
C ARG A 11 -0.76 34.80 50.08
N ALA A 12 0.18 34.73 49.14
CA ALA A 12 0.73 33.49 48.61
C ALA A 12 1.92 33.01 49.45
N ASP A 13 2.25 31.73 49.34
CA ASP A 13 3.46 31.18 49.96
C ASP A 13 4.75 31.59 49.22
N SER A 14 5.90 31.05 49.65
CA SER A 14 7.20 31.33 49.03
C SER A 14 7.33 30.84 47.58
N ASN A 15 6.43 29.97 47.11
CA ASN A 15 6.40 29.43 45.75
C ASN A 15 5.39 30.19 44.84
N GLY A 16 4.66 31.15 45.42
CA GLY A 16 3.60 31.90 44.75
C GLY A 16 2.28 31.11 44.64
N GLU A 17 2.05 30.16 45.54
CA GLU A 17 0.90 29.25 45.56
C GLU A 17 -0.09 29.59 46.70
N PHE A 18 -1.23 28.89 46.70
CA PHE A 18 -2.23 29.00 47.77
C PHE A 18 -1.71 28.46 49.09
N THR A 19 -2.06 29.13 50.19
CA THR A 19 -1.78 28.72 51.55
C THR A 19 -3.00 28.92 52.43
N ASP A 20 -3.28 27.94 53.29
CA ASP A 20 -4.28 28.05 54.36
C ASP A 20 -3.85 29.03 55.46
N GLY A 21 -2.63 29.54 55.38
CA GLY A 21 -1.99 30.32 56.42
C GLY A 21 -1.70 29.47 57.66
N ASN A 22 -1.55 30.14 58.79
CA ASN A 22 -1.39 29.55 60.10
C ASN A 22 -1.99 30.50 61.14
N VAL A 23 -3.23 30.23 61.56
CA VAL A 23 -3.95 31.03 62.56
C VAL A 23 -3.20 31.15 63.89
N ALA A 24 -2.50 30.09 64.32
CA ALA A 24 -1.70 30.11 65.56
C ALA A 24 -0.40 30.92 65.40
N GLY A 25 0.13 31.01 64.18
CA GLY A 25 1.31 31.81 63.83
C GLY A 25 1.01 33.23 63.35
N GLY A 26 -0.26 33.66 63.36
CA GLY A 26 -0.67 34.96 62.84
C GLY A 26 -0.53 35.10 61.32
N VAL A 27 -0.34 33.99 60.59
CA VAL A 27 -0.27 34.00 59.13
C VAL A 27 -1.68 33.81 58.57
N PRO A 28 -2.23 34.80 57.87
CA PRO A 28 -3.55 34.71 57.24
C PRO A 28 -3.55 33.79 56.00
N PRO A 29 -4.69 33.17 55.64
CA PRO A 29 -4.83 32.40 54.40
C PRO A 29 -4.76 33.29 53.14
N THR A 30 -4.56 32.65 51.99
CA THR A 30 -4.58 33.31 50.68
C THR A 30 -5.93 33.95 50.39
N LEU A 31 -5.91 35.25 50.05
CA LEU A 31 -7.06 35.93 49.49
C LEU A 31 -7.34 35.40 48.09
N LEU A 32 -8.60 35.12 47.76
CA LEU A 32 -9.03 34.69 46.43
C LEU A 32 -9.60 35.89 45.64
N PRO A 33 -8.77 36.63 44.86
CA PRO A 33 -9.21 37.81 44.13
C PRO A 33 -9.96 37.43 42.86
N ALA A 34 -10.91 38.29 42.45
CA ALA A 34 -11.65 38.14 41.21
C ALA A 34 -10.74 38.07 39.97
N GLU A 35 -9.60 38.75 39.99
CA GLU A 35 -8.61 38.71 38.91
C GLU A 35 -8.16 37.28 38.60
N TRP A 36 -7.90 36.47 39.63
CA TRP A 36 -7.46 35.09 39.46
C TRP A 36 -8.57 34.21 38.88
N PHE A 37 -9.80 34.32 39.43
CA PHE A 37 -10.96 33.58 38.92
C PHE A 37 -11.29 33.94 37.48
N ASN A 38 -11.23 35.23 37.14
CA ASN A 38 -11.42 35.70 35.77
C ASN A 38 -10.34 35.15 34.83
N THR A 39 -9.11 34.98 35.30
CA THR A 39 -8.03 34.34 34.51
C THR A 39 -8.36 32.88 34.19
N ILE A 40 -8.79 32.09 35.17
CA ILE A 40 -9.23 30.70 34.92
C ILE A 40 -10.43 30.66 33.98
N GLN A 41 -11.43 31.51 34.22
CA GLN A 41 -12.62 31.57 33.38
C GLN A 41 -12.25 31.83 31.92
N ARG A 42 -11.36 32.80 31.66
CA ARG A 42 -10.90 33.09 30.30
C ARG A 42 -10.18 31.91 29.67
N GLU A 43 -9.29 31.23 30.39
CA GLU A 43 -8.56 30.06 29.88
C GLU A 43 -9.54 28.92 29.51
N LEU A 44 -10.52 28.60 30.37
CA LEU A 44 -11.53 27.58 30.07
C LEU A 44 -12.45 27.99 28.91
N VAL A 45 -12.82 29.27 28.84
CA VAL A 45 -13.58 29.83 27.71
C VAL A 45 -12.81 29.67 26.40
N THR A 46 -11.52 29.98 26.39
CA THR A 46 -10.66 29.81 25.21
C THR A 46 -10.64 28.36 24.76
N VAL A 47 -10.51 27.39 25.68
CA VAL A 47 -10.57 25.96 25.32
C VAL A 47 -11.87 25.60 24.61
N VAL A 48 -13.02 26.10 25.11
CA VAL A 48 -14.33 25.84 24.50
C VAL A 48 -14.43 26.45 23.10
N GLN A 49 -13.97 27.68 22.94
CA GLN A 49 -14.01 28.40 21.67
C GLN A 49 -13.06 27.80 20.62
N ASP A 50 -11.85 27.39 21.03
CA ASP A 50 -10.88 26.71 20.15
C ASP A 50 -11.40 25.33 19.71
N GLY A 51 -12.19 24.66 20.55
CA GLY A 51 -12.97 23.48 20.17
C GLY A 51 -14.12 23.76 19.18
N GLY A 52 -14.29 25.01 18.73
CA GLY A 52 -15.33 25.43 17.79
C GLY A 52 -16.73 25.39 18.39
N LEU A 53 -16.87 25.52 19.72
CA LEU A 53 -18.16 25.56 20.41
C LEU A 53 -18.53 27.00 20.78
N THR A 54 -19.83 27.28 20.79
CA THR A 54 -20.36 28.55 21.31
C THR A 54 -20.63 28.39 22.80
N LEU A 55 -20.29 29.40 23.59
CA LEU A 55 -20.52 29.38 25.05
C LEU A 55 -22.02 29.42 25.36
N ASP A 56 -22.48 28.44 26.14
CA ASP A 56 -23.81 28.31 26.72
C ASP A 56 -23.69 28.30 28.26
N PRO A 57 -24.32 29.27 28.96
CA PRO A 57 -24.32 29.31 30.42
C PRO A 57 -25.13 28.18 31.08
N ASN A 58 -25.90 27.40 30.31
CA ASN A 58 -26.68 26.27 30.81
C ASN A 58 -26.02 24.90 30.56
N ASP A 59 -24.81 24.87 29.97
CA ASP A 59 -24.08 23.64 29.67
C ASP A 59 -22.74 23.57 30.44
N ASP A 60 -22.71 22.73 31.47
CA ASP A 60 -21.51 22.46 32.27
C ASP A 60 -20.57 21.42 31.62
N THR A 61 -20.88 20.93 30.42
CA THR A 61 -20.10 19.89 29.72
C THR A 61 -19.23 20.41 28.58
N GLN A 62 -19.27 21.72 28.30
CA GLN A 62 -18.61 22.31 27.12
C GLN A 62 -17.11 22.10 27.07
N VAL A 63 -16.41 22.18 28.21
CA VAL A 63 -14.96 21.94 28.26
C VAL A 63 -14.66 20.50 27.84
N LEU A 64 -15.43 19.52 28.32
CA LEU A 64 -15.29 18.13 27.91
C LEU A 64 -15.59 17.95 26.42
N ALA A 65 -16.64 18.59 25.92
CA ALA A 65 -17.00 18.56 24.49
C ALA A 65 -15.91 19.18 23.60
N ALA A 66 -15.25 20.24 24.07
CA ALA A 66 -14.15 20.89 23.37
C ALA A 66 -12.89 20.03 23.33
N LEU A 67 -12.49 19.46 24.48
CA LEU A 67 -11.35 18.53 24.54
C LEU A 67 -11.54 17.34 23.59
N LYS A 68 -12.77 16.82 23.52
CA LYS A 68 -13.14 15.79 22.54
C LYS A 68 -12.88 16.22 21.10
N LYS A 69 -13.17 17.46 20.71
CA LYS A 69 -12.91 17.94 19.34
C LYS A 69 -11.45 18.27 19.07
N LEU A 70 -10.71 18.70 20.09
CA LEU A 70 -9.31 19.11 19.97
C LEU A 70 -8.34 17.93 19.86
N PHE A 71 -8.74 16.73 20.31
CA PHE A 71 -7.90 15.54 20.32
C PHE A 71 -8.48 14.42 19.44
N LEU A 72 -7.57 13.60 18.88
CA LEU A 72 -7.95 12.39 18.18
C LEU A 72 -8.61 11.39 19.12
N GLN A 73 -9.77 10.86 18.73
CA GLN A 73 -10.48 9.87 19.52
C GLN A 73 -10.45 8.50 18.84
N SER A 74 -9.80 7.54 19.49
CA SER A 74 -9.83 6.14 19.03
C SER A 74 -11.26 5.58 19.01
N GLY A 75 -12.10 5.97 19.98
CA GLY A 75 -13.51 5.59 20.04
C GLY A 75 -14.37 6.17 18.90
N ASN A 76 -13.89 7.22 18.21
CA ASN A 76 -14.56 7.83 17.07
C ASN A 76 -13.94 7.39 15.73
N ASN A 77 -13.15 6.31 15.75
CA ASN A 77 -12.48 5.70 14.60
C ASN A 77 -11.66 6.71 13.77
N LEU A 78 -11.10 7.74 14.42
CA LEU A 78 -10.30 8.79 13.78
C LEU A 78 -11.05 9.57 12.68
N SER A 79 -12.38 9.64 12.74
CA SER A 79 -13.18 10.39 11.77
C SER A 79 -12.85 11.88 11.73
N GLU A 80 -12.22 12.42 12.79
CA GLU A 80 -11.70 13.78 12.85
C GLU A 80 -10.66 14.06 11.73
N ILE A 81 -9.87 13.05 11.34
CA ILE A 81 -8.88 13.17 10.25
C ILE A 81 -9.58 13.32 8.90
N LYS A 82 -10.70 12.61 8.72
CA LYS A 82 -11.53 12.71 7.52
C LYS A 82 -12.15 14.11 7.43
N ASP A 83 -12.67 14.62 8.54
CA ASP A 83 -13.32 15.92 8.62
C ASP A 83 -12.33 17.09 8.45
N ALA A 84 -11.07 16.91 8.88
CA ALA A 84 -9.97 17.85 8.63
C ALA A 84 -9.57 17.95 7.14
N GLY A 85 -10.08 17.05 6.29
CA GLY A 85 -10.00 17.14 4.84
C GLY A 85 -8.82 16.38 4.19
N PRO A 86 -8.72 16.44 2.85
CA PRO A 86 -7.82 15.58 2.08
C PRO A 86 -6.34 15.69 2.46
N THR A 87 -5.85 16.89 2.78
CA THR A 87 -4.46 17.10 3.19
C THR A 87 -4.12 16.38 4.50
N ALA A 88 -5.03 16.41 5.48
CA ALA A 88 -4.85 15.70 6.74
C ALA A 88 -4.81 14.18 6.52
N ILE A 89 -5.72 13.65 5.69
CA ILE A 89 -5.74 12.24 5.32
C ILE A 89 -4.41 11.83 4.68
N THR A 90 -3.93 12.57 3.67
CA THR A 90 -2.66 12.27 2.99
C THR A 90 -1.48 12.29 3.95
N GLN A 91 -1.40 13.30 4.83
CA GLN A 91 -0.31 13.39 5.80
C GLN A 91 -0.37 12.28 6.85
N THR A 92 -1.57 11.94 7.36
CA THR A 92 -1.76 10.82 8.28
C THR A 92 -1.32 9.52 7.64
N LEU A 93 -1.74 9.25 6.39
CA LEU A 93 -1.31 8.06 5.66
C LEU A 93 0.21 8.05 5.50
N ALA A 94 0.83 9.17 5.15
CA ALA A 94 2.29 9.28 5.04
C ALA A 94 3.00 8.99 6.37
N ASN A 95 2.53 9.58 7.48
CA ASN A 95 3.08 9.36 8.82
C ASN A 95 2.97 7.89 9.27
N LEU A 96 1.91 7.20 8.82
CA LEU A 96 1.70 5.77 9.09
C LEU A 96 2.42 4.85 8.11
N GLY A 97 3.13 5.38 7.11
CA GLY A 97 3.74 4.58 6.04
C GLY A 97 2.72 3.95 5.09
N LEU A 98 1.45 4.38 5.15
CA LEU A 98 0.34 3.94 4.30
C LEU A 98 0.06 4.94 3.16
N GLY A 99 0.99 5.85 2.91
CA GLY A 99 0.89 6.89 1.88
C GLY A 99 0.97 6.32 0.46
N GLU A 100 1.62 7.06 -0.45
CA GLU A 100 1.64 6.70 -1.87
C GLU A 100 2.30 5.35 -2.19
N GLY A 101 3.04 4.78 -1.25
CA GLY A 101 3.60 3.44 -1.30
C GLY A 101 2.84 2.46 -0.41
N SER A 102 1.53 2.28 -0.66
CA SER A 102 0.78 1.12 -0.15
C SER A 102 1.65 -0.14 -0.19
N ALA A 103 1.47 -1.05 0.77
CA ALA A 103 2.21 -2.32 0.85
C ALA A 103 2.29 -3.07 -0.50
N ILE A 104 1.35 -2.80 -1.42
CA ILE A 104 1.40 -3.25 -2.80
C ILE A 104 1.37 -2.02 -3.75
N PRO A 105 2.42 -1.78 -4.55
CA PRO A 105 2.44 -0.74 -5.57
C PRO A 105 1.33 -0.92 -6.63
N VAL A 106 0.84 0.19 -7.17
CA VAL A 106 -0.11 0.17 -8.29
C VAL A 106 0.55 -0.48 -9.51
N GLY A 107 -0.18 -1.37 -10.17
CA GLY A 107 0.29 -2.07 -11.38
C GLY A 107 0.91 -3.44 -11.15
N VAL A 108 1.16 -3.86 -9.91
CA VAL A 108 1.63 -5.22 -9.61
C VAL A 108 0.50 -6.24 -9.86
N PRO A 109 0.69 -7.24 -10.75
CA PRO A 109 -0.31 -8.28 -10.96
C PRO A 109 -0.35 -9.24 -9.78
N LEU A 110 -1.53 -9.46 -9.21
CA LEU A 110 -1.77 -10.39 -8.11
C LEU A 110 -2.70 -11.54 -8.53
N PRO A 111 -2.46 -12.77 -8.03
CA PRO A 111 -3.37 -13.87 -8.24
C PRO A 111 -4.66 -13.66 -7.44
N TRP A 112 -5.81 -13.79 -8.11
CA TRP A 112 -7.14 -13.63 -7.56
C TRP A 112 -8.02 -14.87 -7.81
N PRO A 113 -8.67 -15.44 -6.79
CA PRO A 113 -9.27 -16.77 -6.87
C PRO A 113 -10.62 -16.82 -7.61
N THR A 114 -11.29 -15.68 -7.83
CA THR A 114 -12.63 -15.67 -8.46
C THR A 114 -12.62 -15.00 -9.82
N ALA A 115 -13.64 -15.30 -10.63
CA ALA A 115 -13.80 -14.71 -11.96
C ALA A 115 -13.99 -13.19 -11.94
N THR A 116 -14.48 -12.61 -10.84
CA THR A 116 -14.79 -11.17 -10.75
C THR A 116 -13.83 -10.51 -9.78
N PRO A 117 -13.03 -9.52 -10.22
CA PRO A 117 -12.15 -8.79 -9.32
C PRO A 117 -12.98 -7.98 -8.30
N PRO A 118 -12.42 -7.66 -7.13
CA PRO A 118 -13.02 -6.70 -6.22
C PRO A 118 -13.17 -5.32 -6.85
N GLU A 119 -14.01 -4.48 -6.26
CA GLU A 119 -14.08 -3.07 -6.66
C GLU A 119 -12.71 -2.39 -6.54
N GLY A 120 -12.38 -1.54 -7.51
CA GLY A 120 -11.09 -0.87 -7.59
C GLY A 120 -9.95 -1.70 -8.20
N TRP A 121 -10.23 -2.89 -8.71
CA TRP A 121 -9.25 -3.76 -9.38
C TRP A 121 -9.64 -4.06 -10.84
N LEU A 122 -8.64 -4.21 -11.69
CA LEU A 122 -8.79 -4.52 -13.12
C LEU A 122 -8.13 -5.85 -13.44
N LYS A 123 -8.68 -6.60 -14.40
CA LYS A 123 -8.07 -7.85 -14.88
C LYS A 123 -6.94 -7.58 -15.85
N CYS A 124 -5.86 -8.36 -15.75
CA CYS A 124 -4.82 -8.44 -16.76
C CYS A 124 -5.25 -9.35 -17.91
N ASN A 125 -6.17 -8.86 -18.75
CA ASN A 125 -6.76 -9.59 -19.87
C ASN A 125 -6.61 -8.85 -21.22
N GLY A 126 -5.61 -7.97 -21.35
CA GLY A 126 -5.41 -7.17 -22.56
C GLY A 126 -6.32 -5.93 -22.65
N ALA A 127 -7.10 -5.62 -21.61
CA ALA A 127 -8.04 -4.50 -21.66
C ALA A 127 -7.34 -3.13 -21.66
N ILE A 128 -7.93 -2.19 -22.38
CA ILE A 128 -7.60 -0.77 -22.32
C ILE A 128 -8.15 -0.19 -21.01
N PHE A 129 -7.40 0.72 -20.38
CA PHE A 129 -7.85 1.47 -19.21
C PHE A 129 -7.72 2.99 -19.42
N ASP A 130 -8.52 3.74 -18.65
CA ASP A 130 -8.49 5.20 -18.67
C ASP A 130 -7.29 5.73 -17.88
N LYS A 131 -6.30 6.29 -18.59
CA LYS A 131 -5.09 6.86 -18.00
C LYS A 131 -5.33 8.14 -17.20
N VAL A 132 -6.39 8.88 -17.51
CA VAL A 132 -6.76 10.11 -16.77
C VAL A 132 -7.39 9.71 -15.43
N LYS A 133 -8.24 8.69 -15.44
CA LYS A 133 -8.84 8.14 -14.22
C LYS A 133 -7.81 7.42 -13.35
N TYR A 134 -6.82 6.76 -13.95
CA TYR A 134 -5.84 5.92 -13.27
C TYR A 134 -4.38 6.32 -13.60
N PRO A 135 -3.93 7.53 -13.18
CA PRO A 135 -2.62 8.06 -13.56
C PRO A 135 -1.46 7.23 -13.00
N LYS A 136 -1.59 6.67 -11.79
CA LYS A 136 -0.56 5.80 -11.19
C LYS A 136 -0.41 4.48 -11.96
N LEU A 137 -1.52 3.93 -12.45
CA LEU A 137 -1.49 2.74 -13.30
C LEU A 137 -0.88 3.04 -14.66
N ALA A 138 -1.08 4.24 -15.19
CA ALA A 138 -0.43 4.71 -16.42
C ALA A 138 1.08 4.86 -16.30
N LEU A 139 1.63 5.07 -15.10
CA LEU A 139 3.09 5.02 -14.88
C LEU A 139 3.62 3.59 -15.02
N ALA A 140 2.88 2.59 -14.52
CA ALA A 140 3.27 1.18 -14.63
C ALA A 140 3.03 0.62 -16.05
N TYR A 141 1.94 1.02 -16.71
CA TYR A 141 1.56 0.59 -18.05
C TYR A 141 1.32 1.81 -18.97
N PRO A 142 2.37 2.44 -19.52
CA PRO A 142 2.26 3.68 -20.31
C PRO A 142 1.42 3.56 -21.58
N SER A 143 1.28 2.36 -22.13
CA SER A 143 0.43 2.06 -23.29
C SER A 143 -1.06 2.34 -23.01
N GLY A 144 -1.49 2.35 -21.75
CA GLY A 144 -2.91 2.36 -21.39
C GLY A 144 -3.59 1.01 -21.60
N ILE A 145 -2.81 -0.06 -21.80
CA ILE A 145 -3.29 -1.42 -22.05
C ILE A 145 -2.66 -2.33 -20.99
N LEU A 146 -3.50 -3.10 -20.30
CA LEU A 146 -3.03 -4.11 -19.36
C LEU A 146 -2.46 -5.33 -20.12
N PRO A 147 -1.44 -6.01 -19.58
CA PRO A 147 -0.96 -7.25 -20.17
C PRO A 147 -2.09 -8.29 -20.20
N ASP A 148 -2.10 -9.14 -21.21
CA ASP A 148 -2.96 -10.33 -21.23
C ASP A 148 -2.19 -11.48 -20.59
N LEU A 149 -2.49 -11.77 -19.33
CA LEU A 149 -1.79 -12.79 -18.54
C LEU A 149 -2.58 -14.10 -18.45
N ARG A 150 -3.60 -14.27 -19.30
CA ARG A 150 -4.41 -15.49 -19.30
C ARG A 150 -3.62 -16.66 -19.85
N GLY A 151 -3.34 -17.64 -18.98
CA GLY A 151 -2.54 -18.82 -19.34
C GLY A 151 -1.03 -18.57 -19.35
N GLU A 152 -0.59 -17.37 -18.97
CA GLU A 152 0.81 -17.00 -18.91
C GLU A 152 1.44 -17.35 -17.56
N PHE A 153 2.73 -17.70 -17.58
CA PHE A 153 3.56 -17.78 -16.39
C PHE A 153 4.44 -16.55 -16.31
N ILE A 154 4.40 -15.84 -15.18
CA ILE A 154 5.28 -14.69 -14.96
C ILE A 154 6.67 -15.20 -14.55
N ARG A 155 7.69 -14.77 -15.27
CA ARG A 155 9.12 -15.00 -14.94
C ARG A 155 9.82 -13.70 -14.59
N GLY A 156 10.94 -13.80 -13.88
CA GLY A 156 11.84 -12.67 -13.66
C GLY A 156 12.44 -12.20 -14.99
N TRP A 157 12.54 -10.88 -15.15
CA TRP A 157 13.26 -10.30 -16.28
C TRP A 157 14.77 -10.43 -16.04
N ASP A 158 15.50 -10.81 -17.09
CA ASP A 158 16.94 -11.07 -17.05
C ASP A 158 17.78 -9.83 -16.78
N ASP A 159 17.32 -8.65 -17.20
CA ASP A 159 18.01 -7.35 -17.02
C ASP A 159 19.51 -7.38 -17.38
N GLY A 160 19.87 -8.17 -18.40
CA GLY A 160 21.24 -8.28 -18.90
C GLY A 160 22.13 -9.29 -18.16
N LEU A 161 21.57 -10.16 -17.32
CA LEU A 161 22.31 -11.27 -16.70
C LEU A 161 22.78 -12.31 -17.73
N GLY A 162 22.15 -12.36 -18.91
CA GLY A 162 22.55 -13.20 -20.04
C GLY A 162 21.90 -14.58 -20.09
N VAL A 163 20.94 -14.86 -19.21
CA VAL A 163 20.18 -16.13 -19.18
C VAL A 163 19.03 -16.11 -20.19
N ASP A 164 18.37 -14.95 -20.36
CA ASP A 164 17.26 -14.74 -21.32
C ASP A 164 17.57 -13.56 -22.25
N THR A 165 18.62 -13.74 -23.05
CA THR A 165 19.21 -12.67 -23.88
C THR A 165 18.22 -12.18 -24.93
N GLY A 166 18.05 -10.85 -25.02
CA GLY A 166 17.14 -10.21 -25.99
C GLY A 166 15.70 -10.07 -25.49
N ARG A 167 15.39 -10.55 -24.27
CA ARG A 167 14.06 -10.41 -23.66
C ARG A 167 13.83 -9.01 -23.12
N VAL A 168 12.63 -8.47 -23.38
CA VAL A 168 12.17 -7.19 -22.84
C VAL A 168 10.99 -7.36 -21.88
N LEU A 169 10.81 -6.43 -20.95
CA LEU A 169 9.67 -6.41 -20.04
C LEU A 169 8.34 -6.50 -20.80
N LEU A 170 7.41 -7.29 -20.27
CA LEU A 170 6.06 -7.52 -20.82
C LEU A 170 6.00 -8.17 -22.22
N SER A 171 7.12 -8.64 -22.79
CA SER A 171 7.07 -9.49 -23.98
C SER A 171 6.50 -10.88 -23.65
N SER A 172 5.82 -11.51 -24.60
CA SER A 172 5.33 -12.90 -24.51
C SER A 172 6.29 -13.87 -25.18
N GLN A 173 6.34 -15.11 -24.70
CA GLN A 173 7.16 -16.20 -25.28
C GLN A 173 6.24 -17.40 -25.49
N GLN A 174 6.54 -18.19 -26.53
CA GLN A 174 5.86 -19.46 -26.70
C GLN A 174 6.33 -20.46 -25.64
N SER A 175 5.48 -21.43 -25.30
CA SER A 175 5.88 -22.52 -24.42
C SER A 175 6.94 -23.39 -25.09
N THR A 176 7.90 -23.88 -24.30
CA THR A 176 8.83 -24.91 -24.76
C THR A 176 8.05 -26.12 -25.25
N SER A 177 8.40 -26.58 -26.45
CA SER A 177 7.76 -27.72 -27.09
C SER A 177 8.76 -28.84 -27.35
N ILE A 178 8.35 -30.06 -27.01
CA ILE A 178 9.09 -31.29 -27.32
C ILE A 178 8.38 -31.99 -28.46
N HIS A 179 9.15 -32.34 -29.49
CA HIS A 179 8.69 -32.98 -30.71
C HIS A 179 9.34 -34.35 -30.83
N GLU A 180 8.53 -35.34 -31.18
CA GLU A 180 9.04 -36.63 -31.66
C GLU A 180 9.19 -36.53 -33.18
N TYR A 181 10.40 -36.29 -33.66
CA TYR A 181 10.65 -36.15 -35.08
C TYR A 181 11.00 -37.51 -35.70
N LEU A 182 10.09 -38.07 -36.49
CA LEU A 182 10.26 -39.31 -37.25
C LEU A 182 10.28 -38.98 -38.75
N GLY A 183 11.43 -38.56 -39.28
CA GLY A 183 11.61 -38.23 -40.69
C GLY A 183 13.02 -37.72 -41.03
N ASP A 184 13.34 -37.63 -42.32
CA ASP A 184 14.61 -37.07 -42.81
C ASP A 184 14.47 -35.57 -43.08
N GLY A 185 14.89 -34.75 -42.12
CA GLY A 185 14.96 -33.29 -42.23
C GLY A 185 16.21 -32.78 -42.95
N GLY A 186 16.77 -33.54 -43.90
CA GLY A 186 17.95 -33.17 -44.68
C GLY A 186 19.29 -33.37 -43.95
N ASN A 187 19.29 -34.08 -42.81
CA ASN A 187 20.47 -34.34 -41.98
C ASN A 187 20.75 -35.84 -41.78
N ASN A 188 20.09 -36.74 -42.53
CA ASN A 188 20.25 -38.19 -42.39
C ASN A 188 20.05 -38.71 -40.94
N ALA A 189 19.31 -37.97 -40.12
CA ALA A 189 19.06 -38.30 -38.72
C ALA A 189 17.76 -39.11 -38.59
N LEU A 190 17.91 -40.40 -38.29
CA LEU A 190 16.82 -41.35 -38.15
C LEU A 190 16.19 -41.22 -36.75
N GLY A 191 15.09 -40.47 -36.59
CA GLY A 191 14.34 -40.40 -35.33
C GLY A 191 15.02 -39.58 -34.22
N GLN A 192 14.54 -38.37 -33.93
CA GLN A 192 15.11 -37.50 -32.90
C GLN A 192 14.02 -36.88 -32.02
N MET A 193 14.26 -36.83 -30.71
CA MET A 193 13.54 -35.90 -29.83
C MET A 193 14.10 -34.50 -30.03
N TYR A 194 13.27 -33.59 -30.55
CA TYR A 194 13.64 -32.20 -30.79
C TYR A 194 12.95 -31.29 -29.78
N VAL A 195 13.67 -30.29 -29.28
CA VAL A 195 13.12 -29.27 -28.37
C VAL A 195 13.16 -27.93 -29.08
N SER A 196 12.04 -27.24 -29.19
CA SER A 196 11.98 -25.85 -29.69
C SER A 196 11.57 -24.90 -28.59
N GLU A 197 11.91 -23.62 -28.76
CA GLU A 197 11.67 -22.56 -27.77
C GLU A 197 12.31 -22.90 -26.42
N ALA A 198 13.52 -23.46 -26.47
CA ALA A 198 14.38 -23.69 -25.31
C ALA A 198 15.26 -22.46 -25.08
N ASP A 199 15.41 -22.07 -23.81
CA ASP A 199 16.24 -20.92 -23.42
C ASP A 199 17.72 -21.13 -23.82
N SER A 200 18.23 -22.37 -23.77
CA SER A 200 19.57 -22.72 -24.27
C SER A 200 19.76 -24.22 -24.49
N TRP A 201 20.76 -24.59 -25.29
CA TRP A 201 21.23 -25.96 -25.46
C TRP A 201 22.60 -26.15 -24.79
N SER A 202 22.73 -27.18 -23.96
CA SER A 202 24.03 -27.59 -23.43
C SER A 202 24.90 -28.22 -24.52
N PRO A 203 26.24 -28.04 -24.50
CA PRO A 203 27.15 -28.82 -25.32
C PRO A 203 26.98 -30.33 -25.11
N ILE A 204 27.31 -31.09 -26.15
CA ILE A 204 27.37 -32.56 -26.10
C ILE A 204 28.51 -32.96 -25.16
N HIS A 205 28.21 -33.82 -24.17
CA HIS A 205 29.21 -34.42 -23.29
C HIS A 205 29.58 -35.82 -23.81
N GLU A 206 30.82 -36.27 -23.61
CA GLU A 206 31.23 -37.62 -24.02
C GLU A 206 30.42 -38.68 -23.26
N GLY A 207 29.88 -39.68 -23.98
CA GLY A 207 29.13 -40.81 -23.41
C GLY A 207 27.66 -40.95 -23.81
N PHE A 208 27.09 -40.04 -24.61
CA PHE A 208 25.71 -40.18 -25.09
C PHE A 208 25.61 -40.94 -26.43
N LEU A 209 24.86 -42.05 -26.44
CA LEU A 209 24.52 -42.80 -27.65
C LEU A 209 23.30 -42.16 -28.35
N ARG A 210 23.45 -41.73 -29.60
CA ARG A 210 22.28 -41.38 -30.43
C ARG A 210 21.64 -42.68 -30.94
N LEU A 211 20.43 -43.01 -30.47
CA LEU A 211 19.65 -44.11 -31.06
C LEU A 211 19.03 -43.62 -32.38
N GLY A 212 19.40 -44.25 -33.49
CA GLY A 212 18.79 -44.01 -34.81
C GLY A 212 17.69 -45.03 -35.11
N MET A 213 16.45 -44.58 -35.36
CA MET A 213 15.30 -45.43 -35.71
C MET A 213 14.67 -44.93 -37.02
N GLY A 214 14.52 -45.81 -38.03
CA GLY A 214 14.02 -45.45 -39.36
C GLY A 214 12.49 -45.43 -39.45
N ALA A 215 11.93 -44.37 -40.02
CA ALA A 215 10.51 -44.27 -40.38
C ALA A 215 10.34 -43.46 -41.67
N SER A 216 9.30 -43.79 -42.45
CA SER A 216 8.90 -43.07 -43.66
C SER A 216 7.52 -42.45 -43.45
N GLY A 217 7.44 -41.12 -43.38
CA GLY A 217 6.19 -40.38 -43.18
C GLY A 217 6.43 -38.89 -42.90
N TYR A 218 5.42 -38.05 -43.12
CA TYR A 218 5.45 -36.61 -42.83
C TYR A 218 4.55 -36.30 -41.61
N GLY A 219 5.12 -35.64 -40.60
CA GLY A 219 4.40 -35.05 -39.47
C GLY A 219 4.78 -35.63 -38.10
N SER A 220 5.17 -34.74 -37.19
CA SER A 220 5.47 -35.04 -35.78
C SER A 220 4.44 -34.36 -34.87
N ARG A 221 4.02 -35.03 -33.78
CA ARG A 221 3.22 -34.37 -32.74
C ARG A 221 4.17 -33.53 -31.88
N ALA A 222 3.78 -32.29 -31.63
CA ALA A 222 4.46 -31.40 -30.68
C ALA A 222 3.70 -31.43 -29.35
N PHE A 223 4.42 -31.62 -28.25
CA PHE A 223 3.89 -31.47 -26.91
C PHE A 223 4.46 -30.18 -26.30
N THR A 224 3.60 -29.20 -26.05
CA THR A 224 3.96 -28.03 -25.24
C THR A 224 3.93 -28.39 -23.76
N ILE A 225 5.02 -28.12 -23.07
CA ILE A 225 5.11 -28.40 -21.63
C ILE A 225 4.65 -27.16 -20.86
N ARG A 226 3.96 -27.41 -19.75
CA ARG A 226 3.64 -26.40 -18.75
C ARG A 226 3.99 -26.93 -17.36
N PRO A 227 4.44 -26.07 -16.43
CA PRO A 227 4.50 -26.41 -15.02
C PRO A 227 3.13 -26.87 -14.50
N LEU A 228 3.13 -27.77 -13.50
CA LEU A 228 1.93 -28.05 -12.72
C LEU A 228 1.46 -26.76 -12.06
N ASN A 229 0.20 -26.39 -12.26
CA ASN A 229 -0.34 -25.11 -11.82
C ASN A 229 -1.81 -25.20 -11.42
N ILE A 230 -2.24 -24.18 -10.69
CA ILE A 230 -3.64 -23.88 -10.41
C ILE A 230 -3.99 -22.52 -11.03
N ALA A 231 -5.17 -22.42 -11.64
CA ALA A 231 -5.57 -21.22 -12.37
C ALA A 231 -6.17 -20.16 -11.44
N PHE A 232 -5.56 -18.98 -11.42
CA PHE A 232 -6.07 -17.75 -10.79
C PHE A 232 -6.21 -16.67 -11.86
N ASN A 233 -7.05 -15.67 -11.63
CA ASN A 233 -6.99 -14.44 -12.42
C ASN A 233 -5.78 -13.61 -11.99
N TYR A 234 -5.14 -12.92 -12.93
CA TYR A 234 -4.25 -11.81 -12.58
C TYR A 234 -5.02 -10.50 -12.57
N ILE A 235 -4.90 -9.76 -11.47
CA ILE A 235 -5.56 -8.46 -11.29
C ILE A 235 -4.55 -7.40 -10.85
N VAL A 236 -4.78 -6.15 -11.22
CA VAL A 236 -4.00 -4.98 -10.79
C VAL A 236 -4.89 -3.97 -10.10
N ARG A 237 -4.35 -3.28 -9.10
CA ARG A 237 -5.07 -2.18 -8.44
C ARG A 237 -5.21 -1.02 -9.42
N ALA A 238 -6.40 -0.40 -9.46
CA ALA A 238 -6.67 0.71 -10.37
C ALA A 238 -6.18 2.07 -9.82
N ALA A 239 -6.20 2.27 -8.50
CA ALA A 239 -5.75 3.48 -7.81
C ALA A 239 -5.15 3.14 -6.43
#